data_AF-A0A0W8CZ46-F1
#
_entry.id   AF-A0A0W8CZ46-F1
#
_cell.length_a   1.000
_cell.length_b   1.000
_cell.length_c   1.000
_cell.angle_alpha   90.00
_cell.angle_beta   90.00
_cell.angle_gamma   90.00
#
_symmetry.space_group_name_H-M   'P 1'
#
loop_
_entity.id
_entity.type
_entity.pdbx_description
1 polymer ?
#
loop_
_entity_poly.entity_id
_entity_poly.type
_entity_poly.pdbx_seq_one_letter_code
_entity_poly.pdbx_strand_id
1 'polypeptide(L)'
;MQSNMTMWDPKTNGRGTNQRLQFYPARPLVAAALAKPLSQAELMRRATLEAEMKDFGAVHARFAPSSSPPNDQEDKKMFKKDVKEVRHMDNNEQEHLEEEERRAHSTEEELDEDGVFLYNAMFNHDCNPNCVKFTPEGAGPEGGVSEVRVARPIAKGEQLTISYLYPREQSRENRQKNLWEQFGFKCCCELCKRGDSVLHPLPSATEDNDGTKPGMPDLEKVLVGAEEIIKTNPESAADALSVALETLSDALEIVAHDHLVFMRIHKLVADSCDLLLRGKTERVCEYSILFLRSSYELLELQRTYLNPDHIDLARTLNDVSQGIQLLLSYDPEVLLTEFPEWKNFRQASVVENQYRQEYRRLKRMYE
;
A
#
# COMPACT_ATOMS: atom_id res chain seq x y z
N MET A 1 5.61 20.44 46.36
CA MET A 1 6.88 21.20 46.34
C MET A 1 7.05 21.82 44.97
N GLN A 2 7.52 23.06 44.94
CA GLN A 2 7.45 24.00 43.80
C GLN A 2 8.03 23.46 42.49
N SER A 3 7.31 23.70 41.39
CA SER A 3 7.80 23.54 40.01
C SER A 3 8.60 24.78 39.65
N ASN A 4 9.91 24.63 39.43
CA ASN A 4 10.72 25.64 38.76
C ASN A 4 10.83 25.27 37.28
N MET A 5 10.18 26.07 36.44
CA MET A 5 10.42 26.12 34.99
C MET A 5 11.73 26.86 34.73
N THR A 6 12.66 26.24 34.00
CA THR A 6 13.76 26.94 33.34
C THR A 6 13.51 26.94 31.84
N MET A 7 13.23 28.14 31.30
CA MET A 7 13.25 28.47 29.88
C MET A 7 14.72 28.52 29.42
N TRP A 8 15.06 27.96 28.25
CA TRP A 8 16.41 28.03 27.70
C TRP A 8 16.50 29.02 26.53
N ASP A 9 17.57 29.82 26.53
CA ASP A 9 17.89 30.96 25.65
C ASP A 9 18.90 30.52 24.55
N PRO A 10 18.71 30.85 23.25
CA PRO A 10 19.46 30.23 22.15
C PRO A 10 20.89 30.77 21.89
N LYS A 11 21.51 31.52 22.80
CA LYS A 11 22.81 32.19 22.53
C LYS A 11 23.98 31.69 23.37
N THR A 12 24.46 30.48 23.13
CA THR A 12 25.88 30.13 23.36
C THR A 12 26.36 29.09 22.35
N ASN A 13 27.18 29.53 21.39
CA ASN A 13 27.92 28.68 20.48
C ASN A 13 29.33 28.51 21.05
N GLY A 14 29.84 27.28 21.19
CA GLY A 14 31.16 27.02 21.79
C GLY A 14 31.64 25.59 21.57
N ARG A 15 32.76 25.47 20.84
CA ARG A 15 33.44 24.26 20.36
C ARG A 15 33.97 23.35 21.49
N GLY A 16 33.98 22.04 21.24
CA GLY A 16 35.07 21.15 21.67
C GLY A 16 34.71 19.99 22.61
N THR A 17 34.99 18.79 22.11
CA THR A 17 35.30 17.52 22.82
C THR A 17 34.15 16.62 23.31
N ASN A 18 34.14 15.39 22.78
CA ASN A 18 33.51 14.15 23.26
C ASN A 18 32.15 14.26 23.97
N GLN A 19 31.07 14.24 23.18
CA GLN A 19 29.74 13.95 23.71
C GLN A 19 29.38 12.47 23.50
N ARG A 20 29.57 11.73 24.60
CA ARG A 20 28.79 10.55 25.00
C ARG A 20 27.33 10.71 24.56
N LEU A 21 26.78 9.66 23.92
CA LEU A 21 25.37 9.50 23.58
C LEU A 21 24.46 10.05 24.69
N GLN A 22 23.96 11.27 24.50
CA GLN A 22 22.89 11.82 25.32
C GLN A 22 21.59 11.22 24.77
N PHE A 23 21.02 10.31 25.55
CA PHE A 23 19.64 9.88 25.38
C PHE A 23 18.74 11.11 25.53
N TYR A 24 18.19 11.61 24.43
CA TYR A 24 17.06 12.52 24.50
C TYR A 24 15.90 11.80 25.19
N PRO A 25 15.22 12.41 26.18
CA PRO A 25 14.03 11.84 26.75
C PRO A 25 12.92 11.95 25.69
N ALA A 26 12.65 10.84 25.00
CA ALA A 26 11.46 10.71 24.17
C ALA A 26 10.23 10.95 25.07
N ARG A 27 9.51 12.04 24.81
CA ARG A 27 8.20 12.28 25.45
C ARG A 27 7.27 11.14 25.05
N PRO A 28 6.70 10.37 26.00
CA PRO A 28 5.70 9.37 25.70
C PRO A 28 4.35 10.08 25.55
N LEU A 29 4.05 10.53 24.34
CA LEU A 29 2.72 10.99 23.93
C LEU A 29 2.47 10.20 22.64
N VAL A 30 1.74 9.09 22.60
CA VAL A 30 0.28 9.01 22.80
C VAL A 30 -0.19 7.60 23.25
N ALA A 31 0.67 6.57 23.28
CA ALA A 31 0.23 5.19 23.57
C ALA A 31 -0.01 4.85 25.05
N ALA A 32 0.66 5.54 25.99
CA ALA A 32 0.64 5.15 27.41
C ALA A 32 -0.65 5.53 28.17
N ALA A 33 -1.44 6.48 27.66
CA ALA A 33 -2.62 6.99 28.39
C ALA A 33 -3.88 6.12 28.24
N LEU A 34 -3.89 5.13 27.34
CA LEU A 34 -5.08 4.36 26.97
C LEU A 34 -4.98 2.85 27.22
N ALA A 35 -3.84 2.33 27.66
CA ALA A 35 -3.71 0.93 28.03
C ALA A 35 -4.44 0.66 29.36
N LYS A 36 -5.46 -0.21 29.35
CA LYS A 36 -5.94 -0.83 30.60
C LYS A 36 -4.75 -1.54 31.25
N PRO A 37 -4.62 -1.52 32.59
CA PRO A 37 -3.61 -2.32 33.26
C PRO A 37 -3.80 -3.79 32.86
N LEU A 38 -2.70 -4.44 32.47
CA LEU A 38 -2.67 -5.86 32.11
C LEU A 38 -3.27 -6.70 33.24
N SER A 39 -4.05 -7.73 32.87
CA SER A 39 -4.53 -8.71 33.84
C SER A 39 -3.37 -9.49 34.44
N GLN A 40 -3.59 -10.08 35.62
CA GLN A 40 -2.56 -10.88 36.29
C GLN A 40 -2.06 -12.05 35.43
N ALA A 41 -2.93 -12.62 34.58
CA ALA A 41 -2.59 -13.70 33.67
C ALA A 41 -1.66 -13.22 32.53
N GLU A 42 -1.93 -12.04 31.97
CA GLU A 42 -1.08 -11.43 30.94
C GLU A 42 0.27 -11.01 31.50
N LEU A 43 0.30 -10.47 32.72
CA LEU A 43 1.54 -10.14 33.43
C LEU A 43 2.40 -11.38 33.69
N MET A 44 1.80 -12.49 34.15
CA MET A 44 2.54 -13.75 34.34
C MET A 44 3.09 -14.28 33.01
N ARG A 45 2.26 -14.31 31.96
CA ARG A 45 2.68 -14.83 30.64
C ARG A 45 3.84 -14.01 30.06
N ARG A 46 3.77 -12.68 30.21
CA ARG A 46 4.85 -11.78 29.81
C ARG A 46 6.13 -12.03 30.60
N ALA A 47 6.03 -12.14 31.93
CA ALA A 47 7.18 -12.42 32.78
C ALA A 47 7.84 -13.78 32.45
N THR A 48 7.04 -14.81 32.13
CA THR A 48 7.55 -16.12 31.69
C THR A 48 8.31 -16.01 30.37
N LEU A 49 7.75 -15.33 29.37
CA LEU A 49 8.40 -15.12 28.08
C LEU A 49 9.70 -14.30 28.25
N GLU A 50 9.67 -13.21 29.03
CA GLU A 50 10.85 -12.39 29.31
C GLU A 50 11.95 -13.20 30.03
N ALA A 51 11.59 -14.12 30.93
CA ALA A 51 12.54 -15.00 31.61
C ALA A 51 13.14 -16.08 30.69
N GLU A 52 12.37 -16.60 29.74
CA GLU A 52 12.84 -17.56 28.73
C GLU A 52 13.80 -16.92 27.73
N MET A 53 13.63 -15.62 27.45
CA MET A 53 14.40 -14.89 26.44
C MET A 53 15.85 -14.56 26.86
N LYS A 54 16.24 -14.81 28.13
CA LYS A 54 17.59 -14.77 28.78
C LYS A 54 18.54 -13.57 28.51
N ASP A 55 18.71 -13.10 27.28
CA ASP A 55 19.32 -11.82 26.91
C ASP A 55 19.00 -11.48 25.44
N PHE A 56 18.04 -10.58 25.23
CA PHE A 56 17.60 -10.16 23.89
C PHE A 56 18.70 -9.44 23.11
N GLY A 57 19.63 -8.75 23.80
CA GLY A 57 20.71 -8.00 23.17
C GLY A 57 21.72 -8.92 22.45
N ALA A 58 22.03 -10.07 23.05
CA ALA A 58 22.96 -11.06 22.48
C ALA A 58 22.38 -11.80 21.26
N VAL A 59 21.06 -11.98 21.19
CA VAL A 59 20.38 -12.59 20.03
C VAL A 59 20.46 -11.65 18.83
N HIS A 60 20.20 -10.35 19.04
CA HIS A 60 20.22 -9.34 17.98
C HIS A 60 21.62 -9.07 17.40
N ALA A 61 22.67 -9.09 18.21
CA ALA A 61 24.04 -8.88 17.74
C ALA A 61 24.52 -9.91 16.71
N ARG A 62 23.85 -11.08 16.61
CA ARG A 62 24.15 -12.12 15.63
C ARG A 62 23.45 -11.93 14.28
N PHE A 63 22.44 -11.05 14.22
CA PHE A 63 21.69 -10.73 13.00
C PHE A 63 22.03 -9.35 12.42
N ALA A 64 22.80 -8.52 13.14
CA ALA A 64 23.30 -7.27 12.60
C ALA A 64 24.33 -7.54 11.49
N PRO A 65 24.19 -6.95 10.29
CA PRO A 65 25.22 -7.05 9.25
C PRO A 65 26.56 -6.55 9.77
N SER A 66 27.64 -7.26 9.43
CA SER A 66 28.99 -6.77 9.70
C SER A 66 29.22 -5.48 8.93
N SER A 67 29.50 -4.38 9.63
CA SER A 67 29.84 -3.09 9.02
C SER A 67 31.05 -3.25 8.09
N SER A 68 30.83 -3.28 6.77
CA SER A 68 31.86 -2.99 5.78
C SER A 68 32.11 -1.47 5.77
N PRO A 69 33.37 -1.02 5.65
CA PRO A 69 33.67 0.42 5.61
C PRO A 69 33.20 1.04 4.28
N PRO A 70 32.79 2.31 4.29
CA PRO A 70 32.34 2.99 3.08
C PRO A 70 33.55 3.34 2.22
N ASN A 71 33.61 2.76 1.03
CA ASN A 71 34.37 3.34 -0.07
C ASN A 71 33.53 3.11 -1.32
N ASP A 72 33.01 4.21 -1.87
CA ASP A 72 32.62 4.44 -3.27
C ASP A 72 31.66 5.64 -3.28
N GLN A 73 32.24 6.82 -3.06
CA GLN A 73 31.55 8.10 -3.21
C GLN A 73 32.28 8.95 -4.25
N GLU A 74 32.49 8.41 -5.44
CA GLU A 74 32.97 9.15 -6.60
C GLU A 74 32.45 8.42 -7.85
N ASP A 75 31.23 8.73 -8.30
CA ASP A 75 30.79 8.66 -9.72
C ASP A 75 29.28 8.88 -9.90
N LYS A 76 28.74 10.03 -9.43
CA LYS A 76 27.42 10.53 -9.91
C LYS A 76 27.40 12.06 -10.04
N LYS A 77 28.43 12.63 -10.66
CA LYS A 77 28.43 14.02 -11.15
C LYS A 77 28.63 14.05 -12.66
N MET A 78 27.62 13.65 -13.43
CA MET A 78 27.46 14.17 -14.79
C MET A 78 26.00 14.01 -15.22
N PHE A 79 25.52 14.99 -16.01
CA PHE A 79 24.15 15.15 -16.53
C PHE A 79 23.16 15.92 -15.66
N LYS A 80 23.45 17.20 -15.45
CA LYS A 80 22.39 18.23 -15.42
C LYS A 80 22.75 19.37 -16.37
N LYS A 81 22.28 19.26 -17.60
CA LYS A 81 21.95 20.39 -18.46
C LYS A 81 21.06 19.88 -19.58
N ASP A 82 19.80 20.31 -19.61
CA ASP A 82 19.34 21.17 -20.71
C ASP A 82 17.96 21.81 -20.44
N VAL A 83 17.96 23.11 -20.71
CA VAL A 83 16.91 24.06 -21.11
C VAL A 83 15.44 23.79 -20.70
N LYS A 84 14.96 24.56 -19.71
CA LYS A 84 13.52 24.83 -19.51
C LYS A 84 13.05 25.86 -20.54
N GLU A 85 12.26 25.42 -21.51
CA GLU A 85 11.39 26.31 -22.29
C GLU A 85 10.11 26.52 -21.47
N VAL A 86 9.82 27.77 -21.08
CA VAL A 86 8.65 28.10 -20.24
C VAL A 86 7.40 28.10 -21.12
N ARG A 87 6.67 26.98 -21.15
CA ARG A 87 5.25 26.97 -21.52
C ARG A 87 4.45 27.44 -20.31
N HIS A 88 3.47 28.30 -20.55
CA HIS A 88 2.56 28.76 -19.51
C HIS A 88 1.56 27.63 -19.26
N MET A 89 1.86 26.77 -18.30
CA MET A 89 1.00 25.66 -17.89
C MET A 89 -0.02 26.18 -16.89
N ASP A 90 -1.23 25.62 -16.89
CA ASP A 90 -2.21 25.93 -15.84
C ASP A 90 -1.89 25.15 -14.55
N ASN A 91 -2.51 25.55 -13.44
CA ASN A 91 -2.23 24.94 -12.13
C ASN A 91 -2.56 23.44 -12.10
N ASN A 92 -3.46 22.96 -12.96
CA ASN A 92 -3.91 21.58 -12.96
C ASN A 92 -2.91 20.69 -13.73
N GLU A 93 -2.38 21.19 -14.85
CA GLU A 93 -1.31 20.54 -15.61
C GLU A 93 0.02 20.51 -14.85
N GLN A 94 0.33 21.59 -14.11
CA GLN A 94 1.55 21.64 -13.30
C GLN A 94 1.47 20.71 -12.09
N GLU A 95 0.31 20.61 -11.43
CA GLU A 95 0.07 19.62 -10.37
C GLU A 95 0.16 18.18 -10.91
N HIS A 96 -0.37 17.90 -12.11
CA HIS A 96 -0.30 16.57 -12.73
C HIS A 96 1.14 16.14 -13.02
N LEU A 97 1.97 17.03 -13.57
CA LEU A 97 3.38 16.75 -13.83
C LEU A 97 4.20 16.57 -12.55
N GLU A 98 3.98 17.40 -11.52
CA GLU A 98 4.66 17.25 -10.22
C GLU A 98 4.20 15.97 -9.49
N GLU A 99 3.01 15.47 -9.78
CA GLU A 99 2.48 14.21 -9.25
C GLU A 99 2.98 12.99 -10.04
N GLU A 100 3.11 13.09 -11.37
CA GLU A 100 3.77 12.09 -12.22
C GLU A 100 5.26 11.92 -11.88
N GLU A 101 5.99 13.02 -11.65
CA GLU A 101 7.38 12.99 -11.18
C GLU A 101 7.49 12.36 -9.77
N ARG A 102 6.53 12.62 -8.88
CA ARG A 102 6.46 11.96 -7.56
C ARG A 102 6.09 10.50 -7.66
N ARG A 103 5.22 10.10 -8.59
CA ARG A 103 4.82 8.70 -8.80
C ARG A 103 5.97 7.90 -9.42
N ALA A 104 6.72 8.50 -10.34
CA ALA A 104 7.97 7.93 -10.88
C ALA A 104 9.05 7.79 -9.80
N HIS A 105 9.12 8.72 -8.83
CA HIS A 105 9.98 8.56 -7.66
C HIS A 105 9.43 7.58 -6.61
N SER A 106 8.11 7.36 -6.51
CA SER A 106 7.54 6.34 -5.60
C SER A 106 7.82 4.91 -6.07
N THR A 107 8.14 4.72 -7.36
CA THR A 107 8.60 3.44 -7.91
C THR A 107 10.10 3.22 -7.78
N GLU A 108 10.88 4.28 -7.51
CA GLU A 108 12.32 4.20 -7.28
C GLU A 108 12.60 4.24 -5.78
N GLU A 109 12.97 3.09 -5.21
CA GLU A 109 13.38 2.87 -3.82
C GLU A 109 12.24 2.63 -2.79
N GLU A 110 11.37 1.64 -3.04
CA GLU A 110 11.06 0.68 -1.96
C GLU A 110 12.31 -0.19 -1.76
N LEU A 111 13.37 0.41 -1.21
CA LEU A 111 14.40 -0.38 -0.55
C LEU A 111 13.71 -0.98 0.67
N ASP A 112 13.35 -2.26 0.59
CA ASP A 112 12.98 -3.08 1.73
C ASP A 112 14.21 -3.16 2.66
N GLU A 113 14.46 -2.08 3.40
CA GLU A 113 15.43 -2.09 4.48
C GLU A 113 14.81 -2.87 5.63
N ASP A 114 15.35 -4.06 5.88
CA ASP A 114 14.97 -4.90 7.00
C ASP A 114 15.20 -4.14 8.31
N GLY A 115 14.10 -3.78 8.98
CA GLY A 115 14.11 -3.03 10.23
C GLY A 115 13.41 -3.75 11.39
N VAL A 116 13.96 -3.63 12.59
CA VAL A 116 13.35 -4.17 13.82
C VAL A 116 12.58 -3.06 14.55
N PHE A 117 11.25 -3.16 14.52
CA PHE A 117 10.35 -2.19 15.14
C PHE A 117 9.61 -2.80 16.33
N LEU A 118 10.16 -2.64 17.54
CA LEU A 118 9.65 -3.30 18.75
C LEU A 118 8.17 -2.99 19.05
N TYR A 119 7.74 -1.75 18.80
CA TYR A 119 6.34 -1.37 19.01
C TYR A 119 5.41 -1.96 17.96
N ASN A 120 5.86 -2.07 16.71
CA ASN A 120 5.07 -2.65 15.63
C ASN A 120 4.91 -4.17 15.81
N ALA A 121 5.91 -4.83 16.40
CA ALA A 121 5.85 -6.27 16.73
C ALA A 121 4.79 -6.63 17.78
N MET A 122 4.19 -5.66 18.49
CA MET A 122 3.12 -5.90 19.45
C MET A 122 1.72 -5.99 18.81
N PHE A 123 1.56 -5.54 17.56
CA PHE A 123 0.27 -5.59 16.87
C PHE A 123 0.00 -7.00 16.36
N ASN A 124 -1.17 -7.55 16.68
CA ASN A 124 -1.60 -8.84 16.14
C ASN A 124 -2.08 -8.71 14.69
N HIS A 125 -2.14 -9.85 14.00
CA HIS A 125 -2.65 -9.92 12.64
C HIS A 125 -4.18 -9.85 12.56
N ASP A 126 -4.68 -9.09 11.59
CA ASP A 126 -5.99 -9.30 10.97
C ASP A 126 -5.84 -9.18 9.46
N CYS A 127 -6.62 -9.95 8.67
CA CYS A 127 -6.57 -9.89 7.22
C CYS A 127 -7.21 -8.59 6.68
N ASN A 128 -8.10 -7.96 7.44
CA ASN A 128 -8.59 -6.61 7.20
C ASN A 128 -8.38 -5.73 8.45
N PRO A 129 -7.13 -5.31 8.70
CA PRO A 129 -6.73 -4.70 9.96
C PRO A 129 -7.30 -3.28 10.13
N ASN A 130 -7.53 -2.87 11.38
CA ASN A 130 -7.97 -1.50 11.69
C ASN A 130 -6.83 -0.47 11.69
N CYS A 131 -5.58 -0.90 11.50
CA CYS A 131 -4.43 -0.02 11.32
C CYS A 131 -3.61 -0.41 10.07
N VAL A 132 -2.99 0.60 9.47
CA VAL A 132 -2.06 0.48 8.33
C VAL A 132 -0.66 0.78 8.83
N LYS A 133 0.27 -0.15 8.60
CA LYS A 133 1.71 0.07 8.77
C LYS A 133 2.28 0.61 7.47
N PHE A 134 3.07 1.67 7.52
CA PHE A 134 3.76 2.24 6.36
C PHE A 134 5.05 2.95 6.80
N THR A 135 5.86 3.33 5.82
CA THR A 135 7.08 4.15 6.01
C THR A 135 6.77 5.53 5.45
N PRO A 136 6.83 6.62 6.26
CA PRO A 136 6.52 7.96 5.77
C PRO A 136 7.48 8.43 4.67
N GLU A 137 6.94 9.14 3.67
CA GLU A 137 7.75 9.81 2.65
C GLU A 137 8.69 10.84 3.30
N GLY A 138 9.99 10.75 3.04
CA GLY A 138 10.98 11.65 3.62
C GLY A 138 11.62 11.18 4.92
N ALA A 139 11.26 9.99 5.41
CA ALA A 139 12.14 9.20 6.27
C ALA A 139 13.38 8.83 5.44
N GLY A 140 14.37 9.72 5.37
CA GLY A 140 15.57 9.50 4.56
C GLY A 140 16.27 8.18 4.90
N PRO A 141 17.24 7.72 4.09
CA PRO A 141 17.91 6.42 4.24
C PRO A 141 18.63 6.22 5.59
N GLU A 142 18.81 7.29 6.38
CA GLU A 142 19.42 7.23 7.71
C GLU A 142 18.41 7.12 8.86
N GLY A 143 17.11 7.16 8.57
CA GLY A 143 16.04 7.22 9.56
C GLY A 143 14.92 6.24 9.26
N GLY A 144 15.17 4.94 9.48
CA GLY A 144 14.14 3.89 9.40
C GLY A 144 13.01 4.13 10.40
N VAL A 145 12.01 4.93 10.01
CA VAL A 145 10.80 5.20 10.77
C VAL A 145 9.68 4.38 10.14
N SER A 146 9.05 3.52 10.94
CA SER A 146 7.81 2.84 10.53
C SER A 146 6.67 3.34 11.39
N GLU A 147 5.64 3.85 10.74
CA GLU A 147 4.44 4.36 11.38
C GLU A 147 3.28 3.38 11.27
N VAL A 148 2.37 3.47 12.24
CA VAL A 148 1.10 2.74 12.24
C VAL A 148 -0.01 3.76 12.44
N ARG A 149 -0.89 3.91 11.44
CA ARG A 149 -2.04 4.84 11.48
C ARG A 149 -3.34 4.06 11.45
N VAL A 150 -4.34 4.56 12.18
CA VAL A 150 -5.68 3.95 12.21
C VAL A 150 -6.36 4.19 10.85
N ALA A 151 -7.03 3.16 10.32
CA ALA A 151 -7.74 3.24 9.03
C ALA A 151 -9.26 3.44 9.19
N ARG A 152 -9.74 3.51 10.43
CA ARG A 152 -11.13 3.82 10.80
C ARG A 152 -11.21 4.24 12.27
N PRO A 153 -12.34 4.79 12.74
CA PRO A 153 -12.58 4.97 14.17
C PRO A 153 -12.47 3.65 14.96
N ILE A 154 -11.86 3.73 16.15
CA ILE A 154 -11.59 2.57 17.03
C ILE A 154 -12.20 2.84 18.41
N ALA A 155 -12.96 1.89 18.93
CA ALA A 155 -13.59 2.02 20.24
C ALA A 155 -12.59 1.77 21.38
N LYS A 156 -12.82 2.36 22.55
CA LYS A 156 -11.97 2.13 23.73
C LYS A 156 -11.98 0.64 24.12
N GLY A 157 -10.79 0.03 24.11
CA GLY A 157 -10.60 -1.38 24.47
C GLY A 157 -10.72 -2.35 23.29
N GLU A 158 -10.98 -1.85 22.08
CA GLU A 158 -10.81 -2.62 20.85
C GLU A 158 -9.31 -2.86 20.59
N GLN A 159 -8.96 -4.05 20.10
CA GLN A 159 -7.59 -4.40 19.77
C GLN A 159 -7.14 -3.69 18.49
N LEU A 160 -5.89 -3.21 18.47
CA LEU A 160 -5.25 -2.71 17.26
C LEU A 160 -4.57 -3.86 16.52
N THR A 161 -4.77 -3.93 15.20
CA THR A 161 -4.22 -4.98 14.35
C THR A 161 -3.59 -4.41 13.09
N ILE A 162 -2.64 -5.14 12.51
CA ILE A 162 -2.00 -4.86 11.21
C ILE A 162 -2.05 -6.11 10.34
N SER A 163 -1.82 -6.00 9.03
CA SER A 163 -1.60 -7.18 8.19
C SER A 163 -0.14 -7.63 8.29
N TYR A 164 0.09 -8.94 8.35
CA TYR A 164 1.42 -9.54 8.23
C TYR A 164 1.70 -10.00 6.80
N LEU A 165 0.67 -9.95 5.95
CA LEU A 165 0.71 -10.46 4.58
C LEU A 165 0.93 -9.31 3.62
N TYR A 166 1.81 -9.55 2.64
CA TYR A 166 2.01 -8.74 1.47
C TYR A 166 2.18 -9.64 0.23
N PRO A 167 1.40 -9.45 -0.85
CA PRO A 167 0.19 -8.61 -0.91
C PRO A 167 -0.90 -9.13 0.05
N ARG A 168 -1.87 -8.29 0.42
CA ARG A 168 -2.97 -8.68 1.33
C ARG A 168 -4.08 -9.42 0.61
N GLU A 169 -4.24 -9.12 -0.68
CA GLU A 169 -5.34 -9.51 -1.57
C GLU A 169 -5.14 -10.93 -2.12
N GLN A 170 -4.88 -11.89 -1.22
CA GLN A 170 -4.66 -13.31 -1.52
C GLN A 170 -5.90 -14.13 -1.17
N SER A 171 -6.05 -15.33 -1.73
CA SER A 171 -7.11 -16.28 -1.33
C SER A 171 -7.02 -16.67 0.15
N ARG A 172 -8.12 -17.03 0.80
CA ARG A 172 -8.16 -17.47 2.20
C ARG A 172 -7.21 -18.64 2.43
N GLU A 173 -7.17 -19.59 1.51
CA GLU A 173 -6.26 -20.72 1.58
C GLU A 173 -4.81 -20.25 1.63
N ASN A 174 -4.41 -19.37 0.73
CA ASN A 174 -3.06 -18.85 0.66
C ASN A 174 -2.71 -17.96 1.87
N ARG A 175 -3.64 -17.11 2.34
CA ARG A 175 -3.48 -16.34 3.59
C ARG A 175 -3.23 -17.26 4.78
N GLN A 176 -4.04 -18.31 4.96
CA GLN A 176 -3.88 -19.26 6.08
C GLN A 176 -2.58 -20.05 5.99
N LYS A 177 -2.20 -20.47 4.78
CA LYS A 177 -0.93 -21.15 4.53
C LYS A 177 0.25 -20.25 4.90
N ASN A 178 0.31 -19.03 4.37
CA ASN A 178 1.39 -18.07 4.64
C ASN A 178 1.50 -17.74 6.14
N LEU A 179 0.38 -17.53 6.82
CA LEU A 179 0.37 -17.27 8.26
C LEU A 179 0.84 -18.47 9.08
N TRP A 180 0.47 -19.68 8.67
CA TRP A 180 0.92 -20.89 9.34
C TRP A 180 2.43 -21.12 9.14
N GLU A 181 2.89 -21.02 7.91
CA GLU A 181 4.30 -21.29 7.55
C GLU A 181 5.26 -20.24 8.12
N GLN A 182 4.88 -18.97 8.14
CA GLN A 182 5.75 -17.89 8.60
C GLN A 182 5.58 -17.54 10.09
N PHE A 183 4.37 -17.67 10.64
CA PHE A 183 4.04 -17.19 11.99
C PHE A 183 3.45 -18.26 12.92
N GLY A 184 3.19 -19.47 12.43
CA GLY A 184 2.76 -20.61 13.26
C GLY A 184 1.34 -20.50 13.83
N PHE A 185 0.44 -19.71 13.23
CA PHE A 185 -0.95 -19.60 13.69
C PHE A 185 -1.96 -19.63 12.53
N LYS A 186 -3.22 -19.94 12.87
CA LYS A 186 -4.37 -19.84 11.94
C LYS A 186 -5.17 -18.58 12.25
N CYS A 187 -5.47 -17.78 11.24
CA CYS A 187 -6.25 -16.56 11.43
C CYS A 187 -7.75 -16.88 11.60
N CYS A 188 -8.39 -16.24 12.57
CA CYS A 188 -9.82 -16.38 12.85
C CYS A 188 -10.56 -15.04 12.74
N CYS A 189 -10.03 -14.09 11.94
CA CYS A 189 -10.66 -12.80 11.68
C CYS A 189 -11.99 -12.96 10.93
N GLU A 190 -12.78 -11.89 10.88
CA GLU A 190 -14.09 -11.92 10.22
C GLU A 190 -13.99 -12.20 8.72
N LEU A 191 -12.96 -11.67 8.04
CA LEU A 191 -12.70 -11.95 6.63
C LEU A 191 -12.43 -13.45 6.40
N CYS A 192 -11.63 -14.10 7.25
CA CYS A 192 -11.38 -15.54 7.14
C CYS A 192 -12.58 -16.41 7.52
N LYS A 193 -13.49 -15.92 8.38
CA LYS A 193 -14.74 -16.64 8.71
C LYS A 193 -15.76 -16.54 7.57
N ARG A 194 -15.94 -15.33 7.03
CA ARG A 194 -16.86 -15.05 5.94
C ARG A 194 -16.43 -15.73 4.63
N GLY A 195 -15.14 -15.63 4.31
CA GLY A 195 -14.62 -15.99 3.00
C GLY A 195 -14.32 -14.76 2.13
N ASP A 196 -13.79 -15.05 0.95
CA ASP A 196 -13.17 -14.05 0.06
C ASP A 196 -14.17 -13.37 -0.88
N SER A 197 -15.46 -13.64 -0.73
CA SER A 197 -16.58 -13.01 -1.45
C SER A 197 -17.67 -12.66 -0.44
N VAL A 198 -18.36 -11.55 -0.67
CA VAL A 198 -19.56 -11.14 0.08
C VAL A 198 -20.80 -11.77 -0.55
N LEU A 199 -20.80 -11.96 -1.87
CA LEU A 199 -21.81 -12.71 -2.58
C LEU A 199 -21.73 -14.20 -2.23
N HIS A 200 -22.87 -14.88 -2.19
CA HIS A 200 -22.86 -16.33 -2.07
C HIS A 200 -22.29 -16.93 -3.36
N PRO A 201 -21.50 -18.01 -3.27
CA PRO A 201 -21.01 -18.72 -4.46
C PRO A 201 -22.18 -19.05 -5.38
N LEU A 202 -22.01 -18.86 -6.69
CA LEU A 202 -22.91 -19.42 -7.68
C LEU A 202 -23.08 -20.92 -7.36
N PRO A 203 -24.31 -21.50 -7.46
CA PRO A 203 -24.45 -22.94 -7.43
C PRO A 203 -23.50 -23.48 -8.49
N SER A 204 -22.53 -24.30 -8.08
CA SER A 204 -21.58 -24.90 -8.99
C SER A 204 -22.36 -25.44 -10.18
N ALA A 205 -22.15 -24.84 -11.36
CA ALA A 205 -22.36 -25.56 -12.59
C ALA A 205 -21.61 -26.88 -12.40
N THR A 206 -22.32 -27.97 -12.71
CA THR A 206 -21.92 -29.37 -12.59
C THR A 206 -20.42 -29.61 -12.40
N GLU A 207 -20.08 -30.57 -11.54
CA GLU A 207 -18.74 -31.17 -11.39
C GLU A 207 -18.25 -31.86 -12.70
N ASP A 208 -18.35 -31.17 -13.84
CA ASP A 208 -17.59 -31.46 -15.03
C ASP A 208 -16.19 -30.92 -14.76
N ASN A 209 -15.43 -31.72 -14.02
CA ASN A 209 -13.99 -31.59 -13.86
C ASN A 209 -13.34 -31.86 -15.22
N ASP A 210 -13.49 -30.92 -16.15
CA ASP A 210 -12.60 -30.79 -17.29
C ASP A 210 -11.27 -30.31 -16.70
N GLY A 211 -10.29 -31.22 -16.62
CA GLY A 211 -8.99 -31.02 -15.96
C GLY A 211 -8.08 -29.99 -16.64
N THR A 212 -8.66 -29.02 -17.34
CA THR A 212 -8.00 -28.00 -18.16
C THR A 212 -7.98 -26.63 -17.47
N LYS A 213 -8.87 -26.35 -16.51
CA LYS A 213 -8.98 -25.02 -15.89
C LYS A 213 -8.01 -24.84 -14.70
N PRO A 214 -7.26 -23.73 -14.64
CA PRO A 214 -6.33 -23.46 -13.54
C PRO A 214 -7.09 -23.24 -12.22
N GLY A 215 -6.56 -23.80 -11.12
CA GLY A 215 -7.08 -23.54 -9.78
C GLY A 215 -6.67 -22.17 -9.26
N MET A 216 -7.34 -21.68 -8.20
CA MET A 216 -6.99 -20.41 -7.53
C MET A 216 -5.49 -20.29 -7.17
N PRO A 217 -4.81 -21.32 -6.63
CA PRO A 217 -3.39 -21.22 -6.33
C PRO A 217 -2.50 -21.01 -7.57
N ASP A 218 -2.94 -21.47 -8.75
CA ASP A 218 -2.19 -21.29 -9.99
C ASP A 218 -2.40 -19.88 -10.55
N LEU A 219 -3.62 -19.34 -10.48
CA LEU A 219 -3.88 -17.93 -10.81
C LEU A 219 -3.07 -16.98 -9.92
N GLU A 220 -3.00 -17.24 -8.60
CA GLU A 220 -2.19 -16.40 -7.70
C GLU A 220 -0.70 -16.43 -8.03
N LYS A 221 -0.15 -17.58 -8.50
CA LYS A 221 1.24 -17.67 -8.97
C LYS A 221 1.45 -16.88 -10.26
N VAL A 222 0.52 -16.98 -11.21
CA VAL A 222 0.56 -16.21 -12.47
C VAL A 222 0.57 -14.72 -12.16
N LEU A 223 -0.28 -14.26 -11.24
CA LEU A 223 -0.32 -12.85 -10.80
C LEU A 223 1.01 -12.40 -10.19
N VAL A 224 1.60 -13.20 -9.28
CA VAL A 224 2.92 -12.87 -8.71
C VAL A 224 3.98 -12.74 -9.80
N GLY A 225 3.99 -13.64 -10.78
CA GLY A 225 4.93 -13.57 -11.90
C GLY A 225 4.74 -12.31 -12.75
N ALA A 226 3.50 -11.96 -13.06
CA ALA A 226 3.20 -10.77 -13.87
C ALA A 226 3.50 -9.46 -13.12
N GLU A 227 3.20 -9.39 -11.81
CA GLU A 227 3.55 -8.27 -10.93
C GLU A 227 5.07 -8.08 -10.84
N GLU A 228 5.85 -9.16 -10.80
CA GLU A 228 7.31 -9.07 -10.78
C GLU A 228 7.89 -8.63 -12.13
N ILE A 229 7.32 -9.11 -13.24
CA ILE A 229 7.73 -8.71 -14.61
C ILE A 229 7.55 -7.20 -14.80
N ILE A 230 6.38 -6.66 -14.46
CA ILE A 230 6.11 -5.22 -14.62
C ILE A 230 6.99 -4.36 -13.68
N LYS A 231 7.27 -4.86 -12.47
CA LYS A 231 8.14 -4.17 -11.50
C LYS A 231 9.60 -4.12 -11.97
N THR A 232 10.11 -5.21 -12.53
CA THR A 232 11.53 -5.34 -12.93
C THR A 232 11.82 -4.87 -14.35
N ASN A 233 10.84 -4.97 -15.24
CA ASN A 233 10.95 -4.55 -16.63
C ASN A 233 9.67 -3.82 -17.09
N PRO A 234 9.56 -2.50 -16.86
CA PRO A 234 8.40 -1.71 -17.27
C PRO A 234 8.11 -1.78 -18.78
N GLU A 235 9.10 -2.08 -19.63
CA GLU A 235 8.90 -2.26 -21.09
C GLU A 235 8.03 -3.48 -21.42
N SER A 236 7.94 -4.46 -20.51
CA SER A 236 7.07 -5.65 -20.63
C SER A 236 5.62 -5.39 -20.19
N ALA A 237 5.19 -4.14 -20.03
CA ALA A 237 3.83 -3.80 -19.62
C ALA A 237 2.74 -4.39 -20.53
N ALA A 238 3.00 -4.53 -21.83
CA ALA A 238 2.07 -5.15 -22.78
C ALA A 238 1.88 -6.65 -22.52
N ASP A 239 2.95 -7.37 -22.19
CA ASP A 239 2.90 -8.80 -21.85
C ASP A 239 2.19 -9.00 -20.52
N ALA A 240 2.52 -8.18 -19.51
CA ALA A 240 1.84 -8.19 -18.22
C ALA A 240 0.33 -7.90 -18.36
N LEU A 241 -0.06 -6.98 -19.24
CA LEU A 241 -1.46 -6.70 -19.55
C LEU A 241 -2.17 -7.93 -20.14
N SER A 242 -1.55 -8.61 -21.10
CA SER A 242 -2.12 -9.82 -21.71
C SER A 242 -2.37 -10.89 -20.65
N VAL A 243 -1.36 -11.14 -19.79
CA VAL A 243 -1.46 -12.11 -18.70
C VAL A 243 -2.55 -11.72 -17.70
N ALA A 244 -2.67 -10.44 -17.36
CA ALA A 244 -3.68 -9.95 -16.43
C ALA A 244 -5.10 -10.11 -16.98
N LEU A 245 -5.32 -9.87 -18.27
CA LEU A 245 -6.62 -10.04 -18.92
C LEU A 245 -7.01 -11.51 -19.08
N GLU A 246 -6.07 -12.39 -19.42
CA GLU A 246 -6.29 -13.85 -19.42
C GLU A 246 -6.65 -14.34 -18.01
N THR A 247 -5.89 -13.89 -17.00
CA THR A 247 -6.14 -14.22 -15.59
C THR A 247 -7.51 -13.70 -15.11
N LEU A 248 -7.93 -12.53 -15.59
CA LEU A 248 -9.27 -11.98 -15.30
C LEU A 248 -10.36 -12.90 -15.86
N SER A 249 -10.21 -13.35 -17.11
CA SER A 249 -11.13 -14.27 -17.75
C SER A 249 -11.21 -15.59 -16.97
N ASP A 250 -10.08 -16.20 -16.66
CA ASP A 250 -10.03 -17.46 -15.92
C ASP A 250 -10.64 -17.35 -14.51
N ALA A 251 -10.37 -16.24 -13.80
CA ALA A 251 -10.92 -16.00 -12.48
C ALA A 251 -12.45 -15.88 -12.50
N LEU A 252 -13.02 -15.21 -13.50
CA LEU A 252 -14.48 -15.05 -13.65
C LEU A 252 -15.20 -16.40 -13.85
N GLU A 253 -14.50 -17.43 -14.31
CA GLU A 253 -15.08 -18.76 -14.47
C GLU A 253 -15.13 -19.58 -13.17
N ILE A 254 -14.32 -19.24 -12.16
CA ILE A 254 -14.14 -20.06 -10.97
C ILE A 254 -14.59 -19.38 -9.66
N VAL A 255 -14.69 -18.05 -9.61
CA VAL A 255 -15.09 -17.31 -8.42
C VAL A 255 -16.14 -16.23 -8.72
N ALA A 256 -16.87 -15.79 -7.68
CA ALA A 256 -17.83 -14.69 -7.78
C ALA A 256 -17.12 -13.36 -8.07
N HIS A 257 -17.79 -12.43 -8.76
CA HIS A 257 -17.17 -11.21 -9.32
C HIS A 257 -16.64 -10.23 -8.25
N ASP A 258 -17.09 -10.38 -7.01
CA ASP A 258 -16.64 -9.60 -5.86
C ASP A 258 -15.53 -10.29 -5.06
N HIS A 259 -14.94 -11.38 -5.60
CA HIS A 259 -13.88 -12.11 -4.92
C HIS A 259 -12.63 -11.24 -4.75
N LEU A 260 -12.00 -11.32 -3.56
CA LEU A 260 -10.85 -10.51 -3.15
C LEU A 260 -9.69 -10.48 -4.18
N VAL A 261 -9.47 -11.57 -4.91
CA VAL A 261 -8.40 -11.67 -5.93
C VAL A 261 -8.55 -10.63 -7.04
N PHE A 262 -9.78 -10.23 -7.39
CA PHE A 262 -10.01 -9.25 -8.45
C PHE A 262 -9.37 -7.90 -8.14
N MET A 263 -9.13 -7.57 -6.87
CA MET A 263 -8.35 -6.38 -6.52
C MET A 263 -6.92 -6.42 -7.09
N ARG A 264 -6.24 -7.57 -7.04
CA ARG A 264 -4.90 -7.71 -7.64
C ARG A 264 -4.95 -7.66 -9.16
N ILE A 265 -5.92 -8.35 -9.75
CA ILE A 265 -6.08 -8.42 -11.21
C ILE A 265 -6.35 -7.03 -11.77
N HIS A 266 -7.33 -6.30 -11.23
CA HIS A 266 -7.66 -4.95 -11.68
C HIS A 266 -6.53 -3.96 -11.43
N LYS A 267 -5.81 -4.06 -10.31
CA LYS A 267 -4.62 -3.26 -10.06
C LYS A 267 -3.55 -3.51 -11.11
N LEU A 268 -3.26 -4.78 -11.42
CA LEU A 268 -2.26 -5.15 -12.42
C LEU A 268 -2.63 -4.63 -13.82
N VAL A 269 -3.92 -4.76 -14.22
CA VAL A 269 -4.41 -4.20 -15.49
C VAL A 269 -4.23 -2.67 -15.51
N ALA A 270 -4.62 -1.97 -14.45
CA ALA A 270 -4.48 -0.51 -14.35
C ALA A 270 -3.00 -0.09 -14.42
N ASP A 271 -2.12 -0.74 -13.67
CA ASP A 271 -0.69 -0.46 -13.63
C ASP A 271 -0.03 -0.70 -15.00
N SER A 272 -0.38 -1.79 -15.69
CA SER A 272 0.08 -2.05 -17.05
C SER A 272 -0.41 -0.97 -18.03
N CYS A 273 -1.68 -0.56 -17.96
CA CYS A 273 -2.20 0.48 -18.83
C CYS A 273 -1.55 1.85 -18.57
N ASP A 274 -1.32 2.23 -17.31
CA ASP A 274 -0.63 3.47 -16.94
C ASP A 274 0.78 3.52 -17.55
N LEU A 275 1.56 2.44 -17.45
CA LEU A 275 2.88 2.35 -18.09
C LEU A 275 2.81 2.49 -19.62
N LEU A 276 1.84 1.83 -20.25
CA LEU A 276 1.66 1.90 -21.70
C LEU A 276 1.21 3.30 -22.17
N LEU A 277 0.42 4.01 -21.36
CA LEU A 277 -0.04 5.38 -21.63
C LEU A 277 1.08 6.41 -21.46
N ARG A 278 2.01 6.19 -20.51
CA ARG A 278 3.23 7.01 -20.37
C ARG A 278 4.21 6.79 -21.51
N GLY A 279 4.18 5.60 -22.12
CA GLY A 279 4.92 5.29 -23.33
C GLY A 279 4.36 5.95 -24.59
N LYS A 280 5.07 5.81 -25.72
CA LYS A 280 4.53 6.20 -27.02
C LYS A 280 3.63 5.08 -27.54
N THR A 281 2.32 5.27 -27.46
CA THR A 281 1.33 4.31 -27.95
C THR A 281 0.37 4.97 -28.93
N GLU A 282 -0.03 4.23 -29.97
CA GLU A 282 -1.12 4.62 -30.87
C GLU A 282 -2.51 4.24 -30.31
N ARG A 283 -2.54 3.41 -29.25
CA ARG A 283 -3.75 2.83 -28.64
C ARG A 283 -4.21 3.63 -27.40
N VAL A 284 -4.02 4.95 -27.40
CA VAL A 284 -4.31 5.82 -26.24
C VAL A 284 -5.75 5.66 -25.75
N CYS A 285 -6.73 5.67 -26.67
CA CYS A 285 -8.14 5.53 -26.31
C CYS A 285 -8.45 4.21 -25.58
N GLU A 286 -8.00 3.09 -26.16
CA GLU A 286 -8.26 1.75 -25.65
C GLU A 286 -7.62 1.53 -24.27
N TYR A 287 -6.37 1.97 -24.08
CA TYR A 287 -5.71 1.88 -22.78
C TYR A 287 -6.30 2.84 -21.76
N SER A 288 -6.82 4.01 -22.16
CA SER A 288 -7.51 4.93 -21.26
C SER A 288 -8.83 4.34 -20.75
N ILE A 289 -9.61 3.70 -21.64
CA ILE A 289 -10.85 2.99 -21.26
C ILE A 289 -10.52 1.86 -20.28
N LEU A 290 -9.52 1.03 -20.62
CA LEU A 290 -9.17 -0.12 -19.80
C LEU A 290 -8.58 0.28 -18.43
N PHE A 291 -7.74 1.31 -18.40
CA PHE A 291 -7.23 1.91 -17.17
C PHE A 291 -8.36 2.41 -16.27
N LEU A 292 -9.29 3.21 -16.80
CA LEU A 292 -10.37 3.78 -16.01
C LEU A 292 -11.35 2.69 -15.54
N ARG A 293 -11.74 1.76 -16.42
CA ARG A 293 -12.63 0.65 -16.05
C ARG A 293 -12.02 -0.20 -14.95
N SER A 294 -10.76 -0.60 -15.09
CA SER A 294 -10.09 -1.43 -14.08
C SER A 294 -9.89 -0.69 -12.76
N SER A 295 -9.51 0.59 -12.80
CA SER A 295 -9.40 1.42 -11.59
C SER A 295 -10.74 1.61 -10.89
N TYR A 296 -11.83 1.75 -11.65
CA TYR A 296 -13.18 1.89 -11.10
C TYR A 296 -13.67 0.61 -10.43
N GLU A 297 -13.53 -0.56 -11.07
CA GLU A 297 -13.87 -1.85 -10.46
C GLU A 297 -13.01 -2.12 -9.22
N LEU A 298 -11.71 -1.79 -9.27
CA LEU A 298 -10.81 -1.86 -8.11
C LEU A 298 -11.33 -1.00 -6.95
N LEU A 299 -11.78 0.23 -7.21
CA LEU A 299 -12.29 1.13 -6.18
C LEU A 299 -13.53 0.56 -5.49
N GLU A 300 -14.45 -0.02 -6.25
CA GLU A 300 -15.69 -0.60 -5.71
C GLU A 300 -15.40 -1.85 -4.86
N LEU A 301 -14.45 -2.70 -5.29
CA LEU A 301 -13.95 -3.80 -4.48
C LEU A 301 -13.27 -3.27 -3.21
N GLN A 302 -12.35 -2.31 -3.32
CA GLN A 302 -11.67 -1.75 -2.16
C GLN A 302 -12.65 -1.12 -1.16
N ARG A 303 -13.70 -0.43 -1.61
CA ARG A 303 -14.76 0.10 -0.72
C ARG A 303 -15.54 -0.98 0.01
N THR A 304 -15.64 -2.17 -0.59
CA THR A 304 -16.30 -3.33 0.00
C THR A 304 -15.44 -4.01 1.07
N TYR A 305 -14.11 -4.05 0.86
CA TYR A 305 -13.20 -4.82 1.70
C TYR A 305 -12.36 -3.99 2.66
N LEU A 306 -11.91 -2.80 2.27
CA LEU A 306 -10.99 -1.98 3.05
C LEU A 306 -11.73 -1.04 4.01
N ASN A 307 -11.00 -0.58 5.02
CA ASN A 307 -11.50 0.46 5.91
C ASN A 307 -11.53 1.83 5.19
N PRO A 308 -12.43 2.77 5.59
CA PRO A 308 -12.66 4.02 4.86
C PRO A 308 -11.45 4.95 4.73
N ASP A 309 -10.51 4.89 5.67
CA ASP A 309 -9.30 5.71 5.66
C ASP A 309 -8.06 4.92 5.23
N HIS A 310 -8.22 3.79 4.51
CA HIS A 310 -7.09 2.98 4.06
C HIS A 310 -6.29 3.68 2.94
N ILE A 311 -4.95 3.65 3.01
CA ILE A 311 -4.06 4.36 2.07
C ILE A 311 -4.25 3.94 0.60
N ASP A 312 -4.47 2.66 0.33
CA ASP A 312 -4.68 2.16 -1.04
C ASP A 312 -5.89 2.80 -1.76
N LEU A 313 -6.92 3.22 -1.01
CA LEU A 313 -8.04 3.96 -1.58
C LEU A 313 -7.57 5.29 -2.20
N ALA A 314 -6.57 5.94 -1.60
CA ALA A 314 -6.04 7.21 -2.09
C ALA A 314 -5.46 7.05 -3.50
N ARG A 315 -4.62 6.03 -3.72
CA ARG A 315 -4.05 5.71 -5.03
C ARG A 315 -5.15 5.48 -6.05
N THR A 316 -6.08 4.58 -5.76
CA THR A 316 -7.13 4.19 -6.71
C THR A 316 -8.11 5.33 -6.99
N LEU A 317 -8.45 6.16 -6.00
CA LEU A 317 -9.25 7.39 -6.21
C LEU A 317 -8.54 8.36 -7.16
N ASN A 318 -7.23 8.52 -7.03
CA ASN A 318 -6.44 9.33 -7.94
C ASN A 318 -6.44 8.73 -9.37
N ASP A 319 -6.27 7.42 -9.50
CA ASP A 319 -6.28 6.73 -10.80
C ASP A 319 -7.63 6.91 -11.52
N VAL A 320 -8.76 6.74 -10.81
CA VAL A 320 -10.09 6.98 -11.38
C VAL A 320 -10.27 8.44 -11.78
N SER A 321 -9.81 9.39 -10.94
CA SER A 321 -9.86 10.82 -11.26
C SER A 321 -9.09 11.16 -12.53
N GLN A 322 -7.86 10.64 -12.66
CA GLN A 322 -7.01 10.85 -13.83
C GLN A 322 -7.59 10.19 -15.07
N GLY A 323 -8.13 8.98 -14.97
CA GLY A 323 -8.76 8.29 -16.08
C GLY A 323 -9.98 9.04 -16.62
N ILE A 324 -10.83 9.60 -15.75
CA ILE A 324 -11.95 10.45 -16.17
C ILE A 324 -11.42 11.70 -16.89
N GLN A 325 -10.43 12.38 -16.30
CA GLN A 325 -9.85 13.59 -16.90
C GLN A 325 -9.23 13.31 -18.28
N LEU A 326 -8.51 12.19 -18.41
CA LEU A 326 -7.87 11.77 -19.65
C LEU A 326 -8.89 11.54 -20.76
N LEU A 327 -9.95 10.78 -20.50
CA LEU A 327 -11.01 10.53 -21.48
C LEU A 327 -11.83 11.78 -21.81
N LEU A 328 -12.12 12.64 -20.82
CA LEU A 328 -12.76 13.94 -21.08
C LEU A 328 -11.91 14.85 -21.98
N SER A 329 -10.58 14.77 -21.87
CA SER A 329 -9.65 15.54 -22.69
C SER A 329 -9.45 14.94 -24.07
N TYR A 330 -9.56 13.61 -24.20
CA TYR A 330 -9.44 12.88 -25.45
C TYR A 330 -10.71 12.99 -26.30
N ASP A 331 -11.83 12.47 -25.81
CA ASP A 331 -13.15 12.53 -26.44
C ASP A 331 -14.24 12.26 -25.39
N PRO A 332 -15.01 13.29 -24.97
CA PRO A 332 -16.10 13.12 -24.00
C PRO A 332 -17.16 12.09 -24.41
N GLU A 333 -17.41 11.88 -25.70
CA GLU A 333 -18.43 10.91 -26.15
C GLU A 333 -17.98 9.47 -25.88
N VAL A 334 -16.67 9.19 -25.95
CA VAL A 334 -16.10 7.88 -25.56
C VAL A 334 -16.38 7.60 -24.09
N LEU A 335 -16.12 8.57 -23.21
CA LEU A 335 -16.40 8.42 -21.78
C LEU A 335 -17.88 8.10 -21.53
N LEU A 336 -18.79 8.86 -22.12
CA LEU A 336 -20.22 8.69 -21.89
C LEU A 336 -20.78 7.40 -22.49
N THR A 337 -20.14 6.87 -23.53
CA THR A 337 -20.51 5.59 -24.16
C THR A 337 -20.01 4.40 -23.35
N GLU A 338 -18.75 4.42 -22.93
CA GLU A 338 -18.10 3.30 -22.23
C GLU A 338 -18.40 3.27 -20.72
N PHE A 339 -18.85 4.39 -20.15
CA PHE A 339 -19.13 4.54 -18.71
C PHE A 339 -20.55 5.07 -18.44
N PRO A 340 -21.58 4.21 -18.59
CA PRO A 340 -22.97 4.58 -18.39
C PRO A 340 -23.31 5.01 -16.94
N GLU A 341 -22.40 4.78 -15.99
CA GLU A 341 -22.47 5.27 -14.61
C GLU A 341 -22.54 6.81 -14.55
N TRP A 342 -21.97 7.50 -15.55
CA TRP A 342 -21.98 8.95 -15.67
C TRP A 342 -22.81 9.39 -16.87
N LYS A 343 -24.03 9.88 -16.62
CA LYS A 343 -25.03 10.17 -17.65
C LYS A 343 -24.69 11.34 -18.56
N ASN A 344 -23.80 12.22 -18.14
CA ASN A 344 -23.41 13.42 -18.88
C ASN A 344 -22.09 13.97 -18.35
N PHE A 345 -21.48 14.84 -19.16
CA PHE A 345 -20.23 15.54 -18.84
C PHE A 345 -20.23 16.17 -17.44
N ARG A 346 -21.32 16.83 -17.06
CA ARG A 346 -21.42 17.50 -15.75
C ARG A 346 -21.33 16.50 -14.61
N GLN A 347 -22.00 15.34 -14.73
CA GLN A 347 -21.92 14.29 -13.71
C GLN A 347 -20.50 13.72 -13.62
N ALA A 348 -19.86 13.40 -14.76
CA ALA A 348 -18.49 12.89 -14.79
C ALA A 348 -17.50 13.88 -14.15
N SER A 349 -17.59 15.17 -14.50
CA SER A 349 -16.73 16.21 -13.92
C SER A 349 -16.95 16.41 -12.41
N VAL A 350 -18.19 16.30 -11.93
CA VAL A 350 -18.47 16.37 -10.48
C VAL A 350 -17.86 15.17 -9.75
N VAL A 351 -17.98 13.97 -10.31
CA VAL A 351 -17.44 12.74 -9.72
C VAL A 351 -15.92 12.74 -9.72
N GLU A 352 -15.27 13.15 -10.81
CA GLU A 352 -13.82 13.38 -10.88
C GLU A 352 -13.35 14.28 -9.73
N ASN A 353 -13.95 15.46 -9.60
CA ASN A 353 -13.56 16.41 -8.56
C ASN A 353 -13.82 15.85 -7.15
N GLN A 354 -14.87 15.06 -6.93
CA GLN A 354 -15.11 14.40 -5.65
C GLN A 354 -14.02 13.38 -5.32
N TYR A 355 -13.62 12.54 -6.29
CA TYR A 355 -12.55 11.56 -6.11
C TYR A 355 -11.20 12.22 -5.87
N ARG A 356 -10.88 13.30 -6.59
CA ARG A 356 -9.68 14.11 -6.36
C ARG A 356 -9.65 14.72 -4.97
N GLN A 357 -10.77 15.24 -4.47
CA GLN A 357 -10.86 15.78 -3.11
C GLN A 357 -10.66 14.71 -2.05
N GLU A 358 -11.23 13.52 -2.25
CA GLU A 358 -11.11 12.41 -1.31
C GLU A 358 -9.71 11.81 -1.31
N TYR A 359 -9.09 11.67 -2.48
CA TYR A 359 -7.66 11.36 -2.61
C TYR A 359 -6.80 12.32 -1.77
N ARG A 360 -6.98 13.64 -1.93
CA ARG A 360 -6.24 14.67 -1.17
C ARG A 360 -6.53 14.62 0.32
N ARG A 361 -7.73 14.19 0.73
CA ARG A 361 -8.06 13.98 2.15
C ARG A 361 -7.25 12.82 2.71
N LEU A 362 -7.29 11.66 2.06
CA LEU A 362 -6.59 10.46 2.49
C LEU A 362 -5.07 10.64 2.45
N LYS A 363 -4.51 11.21 1.39
CA LYS A 363 -3.07 11.44 1.27
C LYS A 363 -2.51 12.27 2.42
N ARG A 364 -3.18 13.36 2.80
CA ARG A 364 -2.80 14.19 3.97
C ARG A 364 -2.86 13.45 5.30
N MET A 365 -3.57 12.32 5.38
CA MET A 365 -3.57 11.46 6.56
C MET A 365 -2.37 10.50 6.59
N TYR A 366 -1.56 10.43 5.54
CA TYR A 366 -0.40 9.53 5.38
C TYR A 366 0.92 10.26 5.08
N GLU A 367 0.86 11.54 4.72
CA GLU A 367 1.97 12.52 4.82
C GLU A 367 2.28 12.85 6.30
#